data_AF-A0A965AIN4-F1
#
_entry.id   AF-A0A965AIN4-F1
#
_cell.length_a   1.000
_cell.length_b   1.000
_cell.length_c   1.000
_cell.angle_alpha   90.00
_cell.angle_beta   90.00
_cell.angle_gamma   90.00
#
_symmetry.space_group_name_H-M   'P 1'
#
loop_
_entity.id
_entity.type
_entity.pdbx_description
1 polymer ?
#
loop_
_entity_poly.entity_id
_entity_poly.type
_entity_poly.pdbx_seq_one_letter_code
_entity_poly.pdbx_strand_id
1 'polypeptide(L)'
;MAEAILKISERRRWMQQADRRNKPVWLRLMILGWCGCGLFLAGLLAGCGGGGASPEIPAPELNESAEERKEPLPAIELAPLEPFDAPPLADLEREANWIERPVRDGLVLLREAQADEKLLGTVSAALAMRNESAESNATIL
;
A
#
# COMPACT_ATOMS: atom_id res chain seq x y z
N MET A 1 38.29 41.41 9.84
CA MET A 1 37.76 40.57 10.95
C MET A 1 36.69 41.26 11.79
N ALA A 2 36.75 42.58 12.05
CA ALA A 2 35.77 43.27 12.90
C ALA A 2 34.32 43.27 12.36
N GLU A 3 34.11 43.43 11.05
CA GLU A 3 32.74 43.46 10.47
C GLU A 3 32.00 42.12 10.55
N ALA A 4 32.70 40.99 10.43
CA ALA A 4 32.08 39.67 10.52
C ALA A 4 31.55 39.39 11.93
N ILE A 5 32.26 39.86 12.95
CA ILE A 5 31.88 39.69 14.36
C ILE A 5 30.64 40.55 14.68
N LEU A 6 30.56 41.76 14.14
CA LEU A 6 29.41 42.65 14.34
C LEU A 6 28.13 42.03 13.75
N LYS A 7 28.20 41.52 12.52
CA LYS A 7 27.07 40.93 11.80
C LYS A 7 26.53 39.66 12.47
N ILE A 8 27.41 38.84 13.06
CA ILE A 8 27.04 37.66 13.86
C ILE A 8 26.39 38.08 15.19
N SER A 9 26.89 39.14 15.83
CA SER A 9 26.33 39.61 17.11
C SER A 9 24.91 40.20 16.96
N GLU A 10 24.64 40.89 15.85
CA GLU A 10 23.32 41.48 15.56
C GLU A 10 22.27 40.41 15.21
N ARG A 11 22.66 39.41 14.39
CA ARG A 11 21.77 38.26 14.09
C ARG A 11 21.38 37.50 15.35
N ARG A 12 22.32 37.31 16.28
CA ARG A 12 22.06 36.62 17.55
C ARG A 12 21.13 37.42 18.46
N ARG A 13 21.23 38.76 18.43
CA ARG A 13 20.35 39.66 19.16
C ARG A 13 18.91 39.64 18.63
N TRP A 14 18.73 39.60 17.31
CA TRP A 14 17.40 39.48 16.68
C TRP A 14 16.71 38.14 16.98
N MET A 15 17.44 37.02 16.94
CA MET A 15 16.87 35.70 17.26
C MET A 15 16.40 35.60 18.73
N GLN A 16 17.13 36.18 19.68
CA GLN A 16 16.73 36.17 21.10
C GLN A 16 15.57 37.13 21.42
N GLN A 17 15.35 38.17 20.61
CA GLN A 17 14.25 39.13 20.78
C GLN A 17 12.95 38.70 20.10
N ALA A 18 13.03 37.88 19.06
CA ALA A 18 11.87 37.28 18.39
C ALA A 18 11.24 36.15 19.24
N ASP A 19 12.06 35.31 19.86
CA ASP A 19 11.57 34.17 20.66
C ASP A 19 10.89 34.59 21.99
N ARG A 20 11.20 35.78 22.52
CA ARG A 20 10.56 36.31 23.75
C ARG A 20 9.23 37.02 23.53
N ARG A 21 8.93 37.45 22.30
CA ARG A 21 7.72 38.24 22.01
C ARG A 21 6.51 37.42 21.56
N ASN A 22 6.68 36.12 21.26
CA ASN A 22 5.60 35.32 20.66
C ASN A 22 5.44 33.91 21.26
N LYS A 23 5.60 33.74 22.58
CA LYS A 23 5.17 32.50 23.26
C LYS A 23 3.82 32.74 23.90
N PRO A 24 2.73 32.10 23.42
CA PRO A 24 1.41 32.30 24.01
C PRO A 24 1.43 31.80 25.45
N VAL A 25 0.96 32.64 26.38
CA VAL A 25 0.87 32.34 27.82
C VAL A 25 0.11 31.02 28.08
N TRP A 26 -0.79 30.64 27.17
CA TRP A 26 -1.52 29.36 27.13
C TRP A 26 -0.62 28.12 27.06
N LEU A 27 0.56 28.20 26.42
CA LEU A 27 1.52 27.08 26.36
C LEU A 27 2.14 26.79 27.74
N ARG A 28 2.27 27.81 28.60
CA ARG A 28 2.73 27.62 29.99
C ARG A 28 1.64 27.05 30.90
N LEU A 29 0.37 27.38 30.65
CA LEU A 29 -0.76 26.85 31.43
C LEU A 29 -1.12 25.39 31.05
N MET A 30 -0.96 25.00 29.78
CA MET A 30 -1.21 23.63 29.32
C MET A 30 -0.19 22.61 29.87
N ILE A 31 1.10 22.97 29.96
CA ILE A 31 2.15 22.05 30.44
C ILE A 31 1.98 21.73 31.93
N LEU A 32 1.49 22.68 32.74
CA LEU A 32 1.20 22.47 34.17
C LEU A 32 -0.15 21.77 34.43
N GLY A 33 -1.11 21.85 33.50
CA GLY A 33 -2.41 21.16 33.59
C GLY A 33 -2.39 19.68 33.17
N TRP A 34 -1.51 19.29 32.25
CA TRP A 34 -1.47 17.91 31.70
C TRP A 34 -0.75 16.91 32.63
N CYS A 35 0.14 17.37 33.51
CA CYS A 35 0.90 16.49 34.39
C CYS A 35 0.09 15.96 35.60
N GLY A 36 -1.10 16.53 35.88
CA GLY A 36 -1.89 16.22 37.07
C GLY A 36 -2.97 15.13 36.93
N CYS A 37 -3.33 14.68 35.72
CA CYS A 37 -4.49 13.79 35.50
C CYS A 37 -4.20 12.37 34.98
N GLY A 38 -2.99 12.03 34.54
CA GLY A 38 -2.74 10.73 33.88
C GLY A 38 -2.11 9.64 34.74
N LEU A 39 -1.51 10.00 35.88
CA LEU A 39 -0.94 9.05 36.85
C LEU A 39 -2.03 8.31 37.68
N PHE A 40 -3.31 8.63 37.46
CA PHE A 40 -4.45 8.08 38.21
C PHE A 40 -5.14 6.89 37.51
N LEU A 41 -4.72 6.49 36.30
CA LEU A 41 -5.27 5.34 35.58
C LEU A 41 -4.28 4.14 35.49
N ALA A 42 -3.30 4.08 36.40
CA ALA A 42 -2.28 3.03 36.43
C ALA A 42 -2.64 1.81 37.33
N GLY A 43 -3.88 1.69 37.83
CA GLY A 43 -4.18 0.77 38.95
C GLY A 43 -5.29 -0.27 38.78
N LEU A 44 -6.08 -0.27 37.70
CA LEU A 44 -7.37 -1.00 37.72
C LEU A 44 -7.64 -2.05 36.63
N LEU A 45 -6.65 -2.44 35.82
CA LEU A 45 -6.78 -3.61 34.94
C LEU A 45 -5.50 -4.45 34.91
N ALA A 46 -5.02 -4.83 36.10
CA ALA A 46 -4.37 -6.13 36.26
C ALA A 46 -5.42 -7.23 36.00
N GLY A 47 -5.74 -7.44 34.71
CA GLY A 47 -6.49 -8.58 34.20
C GLY A 47 -5.52 -9.51 33.51
N CYS A 48 -5.49 -10.77 33.95
CA CYS A 48 -4.88 -11.96 33.34
C CYS A 48 -4.29 -11.73 31.93
N GLY A 49 -3.00 -11.96 31.69
CA GLY A 49 -2.35 -13.20 32.14
C GLY A 49 -3.06 -14.45 31.60
N GLY A 50 -3.82 -14.35 30.51
CA GLY A 50 -4.14 -15.50 29.65
C GLY A 50 -3.17 -15.44 28.46
N GLY A 51 -2.24 -16.37 28.25
CA GLY A 51 -2.48 -17.81 28.37
C GLY A 51 -3.51 -18.29 27.35
N GLY A 52 -3.87 -17.46 26.36
CA GLY A 52 -4.62 -17.89 25.19
C GLY A 52 -3.60 -18.20 24.11
N ALA A 53 -3.57 -19.46 23.68
CA ALA A 53 -2.89 -19.91 22.48
C ALA A 53 -2.99 -18.82 21.40
N SER A 54 -1.83 -18.44 20.84
CA SER A 54 -1.83 -17.83 19.51
C SER A 54 -2.80 -18.68 18.70
N PRO A 55 -3.82 -18.13 18.02
CA PRO A 55 -4.25 -18.80 16.83
C PRO A 55 -2.96 -18.87 16.02
N GLU A 56 -2.39 -20.07 15.99
CA GLU A 56 -1.50 -20.49 14.95
C GLU A 56 -2.34 -20.15 13.71
N ILE A 57 -2.05 -18.98 13.13
CA ILE A 57 -2.58 -18.63 11.83
C ILE A 57 -2.12 -19.83 11.03
N PRO A 58 -3.03 -20.73 10.60
CA PRO A 58 -2.58 -21.80 9.75
C PRO A 58 -1.90 -21.06 8.61
N ALA A 59 -0.59 -21.30 8.45
CA ALA A 59 0.12 -20.82 7.30
C ALA A 59 -0.83 -21.08 6.12
N PRO A 60 -1.13 -20.10 5.26
CA PRO A 60 -1.97 -20.36 4.11
C PRO A 60 -1.27 -21.49 3.38
N GLU A 61 -1.79 -22.69 3.55
CA GLU A 61 -1.18 -23.84 2.97
C GLU A 61 -1.46 -23.67 1.49
N LEU A 62 -0.45 -23.20 0.77
CA LEU A 62 -0.38 -23.26 -0.68
C LEU A 62 -0.23 -24.74 -1.09
N ASN A 63 -1.16 -25.57 -0.64
CA ASN A 63 -1.33 -26.97 -1.00
C ASN A 63 -2.74 -27.24 -1.56
N GLU A 64 -3.64 -26.25 -1.60
CA GLU A 64 -4.91 -26.30 -2.35
C GLU A 64 -4.73 -26.17 -3.87
N SER A 65 -3.76 -26.88 -4.44
CA SER A 65 -3.85 -27.38 -5.83
C SER A 65 -2.87 -28.54 -6.05
N ALA A 66 -2.71 -29.38 -5.02
CA ALA A 66 -2.13 -30.70 -5.16
C ALA A 66 -2.97 -31.67 -4.34
N GLU A 67 -4.29 -31.71 -4.59
CA GLU A 67 -5.00 -32.96 -4.37
C GLU A 67 -4.37 -33.99 -5.32
N GLU A 68 -3.40 -34.72 -4.78
CA GLU A 68 -2.84 -35.90 -5.42
C GLU A 68 -4.01 -36.84 -5.69
N ARG A 69 -4.37 -36.95 -6.96
CA ARG A 69 -5.47 -37.78 -7.45
C ARG A 69 -5.22 -39.22 -6.99
N LYS A 70 -5.91 -39.65 -5.91
CA LYS A 70 -5.79 -41.00 -5.33
C LYS A 70 -6.23 -42.11 -6.27
N GLU A 71 -7.00 -41.75 -7.29
CA GLU A 71 -7.42 -42.69 -8.33
C GLU A 71 -6.53 -42.52 -9.57
N PRO A 72 -5.93 -43.60 -10.09
CA PRO A 72 -5.25 -43.53 -11.37
C PRO A 72 -6.22 -42.93 -12.40
N LEU A 73 -5.73 -41.98 -13.20
CA LEU A 73 -6.48 -41.52 -14.38
C LEU A 73 -6.93 -42.77 -15.12
N PRO A 74 -8.21 -42.87 -15.53
CA PRO A 74 -8.64 -44.00 -16.34
C PRO A 74 -7.61 -44.12 -17.46
N ALA A 75 -6.98 -45.29 -17.56
CA ALA A 75 -6.05 -45.56 -18.64
C ALA A 75 -6.91 -45.53 -19.90
N ILE A 76 -6.95 -44.35 -20.54
CA ILE A 76 -7.52 -44.21 -21.87
C ILE A 76 -6.54 -45.02 -22.71
N GLU A 77 -6.94 -46.24 -23.05
CA GLU A 77 -6.31 -46.96 -24.15
C GLU A 77 -6.46 -46.03 -25.34
N LEU A 78 -5.36 -45.35 -25.70
CA LEU A 78 -5.30 -44.56 -26.91
C LEU A 78 -5.55 -45.56 -28.03
N ALA A 79 -6.78 -45.57 -28.53
CA ALA A 79 -7.10 -46.20 -29.80
C ALA A 79 -6.03 -45.74 -30.80
N PRO A 80 -5.56 -46.62 -31.71
CA PRO A 80 -4.61 -46.23 -32.73
C PRO A 80 -5.11 -44.94 -33.39
N LEU A 81 -4.40 -43.83 -33.15
CA LEU A 81 -4.77 -42.55 -33.70
C LEU A 81 -4.67 -42.70 -35.21
N GLU A 82 -5.75 -42.38 -35.92
CA GLU A 82 -5.67 -42.27 -37.36
C GLU A 82 -4.57 -41.24 -37.71
N PRO A 83 -3.80 -41.48 -38.78
CA PRO A 83 -2.83 -40.51 -39.25
C PRO A 83 -3.50 -39.15 -39.43
N PHE A 84 -2.98 -38.13 -38.75
CA PHE A 84 -3.47 -36.78 -38.90
C PHE A 84 -3.12 -36.27 -40.31
N ASP A 85 -4.15 -36.01 -41.11
CA ASP A 85 -3.98 -35.41 -42.44
C ASP A 85 -3.97 -33.88 -42.31
N ALA A 86 -2.77 -33.34 -42.10
CA ALA A 86 -2.58 -31.90 -41.97
C ALA A 86 -2.76 -31.21 -43.34
N PRO A 87 -3.46 -30.06 -43.41
CA PRO A 87 -3.54 -29.29 -44.64
C PRO A 87 -2.14 -28.81 -45.07
N PRO A 88 -1.86 -28.73 -46.38
CA PRO A 88 -0.63 -28.15 -46.90
C PRO A 88 -0.42 -26.71 -46.43
N LEU A 89 0.84 -26.32 -46.18
CA LEU A 89 1.20 -24.95 -45.77
C LEU A 89 0.67 -23.88 -46.74
N ALA A 90 0.71 -24.17 -48.04
CA ALA A 90 0.24 -23.26 -49.08
C ALA A 90 -1.27 -22.94 -48.97
N ASP A 91 -2.07 -23.90 -48.48
CA ASP A 91 -3.50 -23.68 -48.27
C ASP A 91 -3.74 -22.81 -47.03
N LEU A 92 -2.96 -23.03 -45.96
CA LEU A 92 -3.00 -22.20 -44.75
C LEU A 92 -2.59 -20.75 -45.03
N GLU A 93 -1.55 -20.53 -45.83
CA GLU A 93 -1.11 -19.19 -46.21
C GLU A 93 -2.14 -18.46 -47.08
N ARG A 94 -2.84 -19.18 -47.95
CA ARG A 94 -3.92 -18.62 -48.79
C ARG A 94 -5.13 -18.18 -47.95
N GLU A 95 -5.41 -18.91 -46.88
CA GLU A 95 -6.57 -18.66 -46.00
C GLU A 95 -6.25 -17.75 -44.81
N ALA A 96 -4.96 -17.45 -44.58
CA ALA A 96 -4.51 -16.65 -43.46
C ALA A 96 -5.01 -15.20 -43.56
N ASN A 97 -5.87 -14.81 -42.62
CA ASN A 97 -6.34 -13.44 -42.44
C ASN A 97 -5.73 -12.85 -41.17
N TRP A 98 -4.56 -12.23 -41.32
CA TRP A 98 -3.84 -11.64 -40.20
C TRP A 98 -4.51 -10.33 -39.76
N ILE A 99 -4.92 -10.29 -38.50
CA ILE A 99 -5.43 -9.06 -37.88
C ILE A 99 -4.25 -8.32 -37.26
N GLU A 100 -4.14 -7.03 -37.54
CA GLU A 100 -3.15 -6.17 -36.89
C GLU A 100 -3.43 -6.10 -35.38
N ARG A 101 -2.51 -6.66 -34.60
CA ARG A 101 -2.49 -6.56 -33.14
C ARG A 101 -1.18 -5.90 -32.71
N PRO A 102 -1.06 -4.56 -32.90
CA PRO A 102 0.17 -3.87 -32.56
C PRO A 102 0.43 -3.97 -31.06
N VAL A 103 1.71 -4.08 -30.71
CA VAL A 103 2.15 -3.96 -29.32
C VAL A 103 1.96 -2.52 -28.88
N ARG A 104 1.23 -2.32 -27.78
CA ARG A 104 0.95 -0.99 -27.21
C ARG A 104 1.84 -0.74 -25.99
N ASP A 105 2.18 0.52 -25.74
CA ASP A 105 2.89 0.92 -24.52
C ASP A 105 1.94 0.85 -23.32
N GLY A 106 2.19 -0.10 -22.42
CA GLY A 106 1.37 -0.32 -21.23
C GLY A 106 1.32 0.87 -20.28
N LEU A 107 2.39 1.67 -20.19
CA LEU A 107 2.40 2.86 -19.32
C LEU A 107 1.57 4.00 -19.93
N VAL A 108 1.50 4.09 -21.25
CA VAL A 108 0.61 5.04 -21.91
C VAL A 108 -0.84 4.65 -21.63
N LEU A 109 -1.20 3.38 -21.87
CA LEU A 109 -2.56 2.89 -21.61
C LEU A 109 -2.99 3.03 -20.14
N LEU A 110 -2.08 2.77 -19.20
CA LEU A 110 -2.38 2.94 -17.77
C LEU A 110 -2.68 4.40 -17.42
N ARG A 111 -1.87 5.34 -17.94
CA ARG A 111 -2.10 6.78 -17.70
C ARG A 111 -3.41 7.27 -18.32
N GLU A 112 -3.73 6.78 -19.52
CA GLU A 112 -5.01 7.08 -20.18
C GLU A 112 -6.18 6.58 -19.33
N ALA A 113 -6.14 5.33 -18.86
CA ALA A 113 -7.17 4.78 -17.99
C ALA A 113 -7.33 5.58 -16.68
N GLN A 114 -6.22 5.90 -16.01
CA GLN A 114 -6.23 6.67 -14.76
C GLN A 114 -6.71 8.11 -14.94
N ALA A 115 -6.55 8.71 -16.12
CA ALA A 115 -7.03 10.06 -16.40
C ALA A 115 -8.57 10.14 -16.41
N ASP A 116 -9.24 9.04 -16.75
CA ASP A 116 -10.71 8.95 -16.77
C ASP A 116 -11.31 8.53 -15.41
N GLU A 117 -10.48 8.16 -14.44
CA GLU A 117 -10.93 7.74 -13.12
C GLU A 117 -11.41 8.92 -12.27
N LYS A 118 -12.45 8.67 -11.46
CA LYS A 118 -12.99 9.67 -10.55
C LYS A 118 -12.12 9.77 -9.30
N LEU A 119 -11.45 10.91 -9.14
CA LEU A 119 -10.74 11.24 -7.91
C LEU A 119 -11.73 11.42 -6.74
N LEU A 120 -11.55 10.64 -5.68
CA LEU A 120 -12.35 10.75 -4.44
C LEU A 120 -11.74 11.73 -3.42
N GLY A 121 -10.49 12.12 -3.60
CA GLY A 121 -9.78 13.05 -2.71
C GLY A 121 -8.57 13.69 -3.37
N THR A 122 -7.87 14.54 -2.62
CA THR A 122 -6.59 15.10 -3.05
C THR A 122 -5.44 14.24 -2.56
N VAL A 123 -4.29 14.32 -3.24
CA VAL A 123 -3.06 13.62 -2.83
C VAL A 123 -2.68 13.98 -1.39
N SER A 124 -2.78 15.25 -0.99
CA SER A 124 -2.45 15.67 0.37
C SER A 124 -3.41 15.09 1.42
N ALA A 125 -4.70 14.96 1.08
CA ALA A 125 -5.69 14.37 1.98
C ALA A 125 -5.46 12.85 2.12
N ALA A 126 -5.20 12.15 1.02
CA ALA A 126 -4.87 10.73 1.01
C ALA A 126 -3.59 10.43 1.82
N LEU A 127 -2.54 11.24 1.66
CA LEU A 127 -1.28 11.08 2.41
C LEU A 127 -1.41 11.33 3.92
N ALA A 128 -2.42 12.11 4.34
CA ALA A 128 -2.68 12.36 5.75
C ALA A 128 -3.60 11.31 6.39
N MET A 129 -4.35 10.55 5.59
CA MET A 129 -5.26 9.51 6.06
C MET A 129 -4.53 8.21 6.38
N ARG A 130 -5.14 7.42 7.28
CA ARG A 130 -4.74 6.03 7.55
C ARG A 130 -5.77 5.07 6.97
N ASN A 131 -5.29 3.96 6.44
CA ASN A 131 -6.12 2.89 5.89
C ASN A 131 -6.72 2.05 7.03
N GLU A 132 -7.73 2.60 7.71
CA GLU A 132 -8.38 2.00 8.88
C GLU A 132 -9.84 1.61 8.62
N SER A 133 -10.39 1.97 7.45
CA SER A 133 -11.76 1.66 7.05
C SER A 133 -11.86 1.51 5.53
N ALA A 134 -12.94 0.88 5.06
CA ALA A 134 -13.22 0.76 3.63
C ALA A 134 -13.38 2.12 2.94
N GLU A 135 -13.93 3.11 3.65
CA GLU A 135 -14.12 4.47 3.16
C GLU A 135 -12.78 5.20 3.03
N SER A 136 -11.89 5.07 4.02
CA SER A 136 -10.53 5.59 3.92
C SER A 136 -9.76 4.94 2.78
N ASN A 137 -9.90 3.62 2.62
CA ASN A 137 -9.24 2.88 1.54
C ASN A 137 -9.68 3.34 0.15
N ALA A 138 -11.00 3.50 -0.06
CA ALA A 138 -11.55 3.99 -1.32
C ALA A 138 -11.03 5.39 -1.67
N THR A 139 -10.68 6.21 -0.68
CA THR A 139 -10.14 7.55 -0.92
C THR A 139 -8.62 7.56 -1.15
N ILE A 140 -7.90 6.52 -0.71
CA ILE A 140 -6.45 6.37 -0.83
C ILE A 140 -6.04 5.68 -2.13
N LEU A 141 -6.78 4.65 -2.55
CA LEU A 141 -6.52 3.81 -3.73
C LEU A 141 -7.29 4.29 -4.95
#